data_AF-A0A9E2EEJ1-F1
#
_entry.id   AF-A0A9E2EEJ1-F1
#
_cell.length_a   1.000
_cell.length_b   1.000
_cell.length_c   1.000
_cell.angle_alpha   90.00
_cell.angle_beta   90.00
_cell.angle_gamma   90.00
#
_symmetry.space_group_name_H-M   'P 1'
#
loop_
_entity.id
_entity.type
_entity.pdbx_description
1 polymer ?
#
loop_
_entity_poly.entity_id
_entity_poly.type
_entity_poly.pdbx_seq_one_letter_code
_entity_poly.pdbx_strand_id
1 'polypeptide(L)'
;MTSGAVPDPVLPTVVIPVFNAPEETAHCLSSVLAHTSPSASVLVINDASTDPEIEALLLQWAGRAPASWRIERNPENLGFVGTANRGMNLAGGDIVLL
;
A
#
# COMPACT_ATOMS: atom_id res chain seq x y z
N MET A 1 -13.32 11.21 38.99
CA MET A 1 -12.30 11.47 37.97
C MET A 1 -12.33 10.33 36.98
N THR A 2 -13.00 10.49 35.84
CA THR A 2 -13.00 9.49 34.78
C THR A 2 -11.64 9.56 34.08
N SER A 3 -10.81 8.54 34.29
CA SER A 3 -9.57 8.36 33.53
C SER A 3 -9.96 8.27 32.05
N GLY A 4 -9.74 9.35 31.29
CA GLY A 4 -9.90 9.33 29.85
C GLY A 4 -8.79 8.45 29.29
N ALA A 5 -9.13 7.24 28.85
CA ALA A 5 -8.19 6.39 28.16
C ALA A 5 -7.68 7.15 26.93
N VAL A 6 -6.37 7.35 26.84
CA VAL A 6 -5.74 7.82 25.61
C VAL A 6 -5.96 6.73 24.58
N PRO A 7 -6.61 7.02 23.43
CA PRO A 7 -6.80 6.02 22.40
C PRO A 7 -5.44 5.48 21.96
N ASP A 8 -5.37 4.18 21.67
CA ASP A 8 -4.15 3.59 21.13
C ASP A 8 -3.71 4.37 19.87
N PRO A 9 -2.41 4.64 19.71
CA PRO A 9 -1.91 5.41 18.59
C PRO A 9 -2.29 4.71 17.28
N VAL A 10 -2.94 5.46 16.39
CA VAL A 10 -3.29 5.00 15.05
C VAL A 10 -1.99 4.80 14.28
N LEU A 11 -1.78 3.59 13.75
CA LEU A 11 -0.59 3.28 12.96
C LEU A 11 -0.63 4.03 11.62
N PRO A 12 0.52 4.50 11.10
CA PRO A 12 0.56 5.11 9.78
C PRO A 12 0.21 4.08 8.69
N THR A 13 -0.39 4.55 7.60
CA THR A 13 -0.64 3.72 6.42
C THR A 13 0.62 3.60 5.58
N VAL A 14 1.00 2.39 5.21
CA VAL A 14 2.09 2.16 4.25
C VAL A 14 1.53 2.35 2.83
N VAL A 15 2.06 3.31 2.07
CA VAL A 15 1.67 3.58 0.69
C VAL A 15 2.78 3.11 -0.25
N ILE A 16 2.45 2.30 -1.25
CA ILE A 16 3.39 1.66 -2.17
C ILE A 16 2.94 1.93 -3.62
N PRO A 17 3.44 3.00 -4.26
CA PRO A 17 3.31 3.21 -5.71
C PRO A 17 4.07 2.14 -6.49
N VAL A 18 3.46 1.58 -7.53
CA VAL A 18 4.04 0.50 -8.34
C VAL A 18 3.98 0.85 -9.82
N PHE A 19 5.10 0.77 -10.53
CA PHE A 19 5.15 0.90 -11.99
C PHE A 19 6.25 0.02 -12.59
N ASN A 20 5.87 -0.99 -13.39
CA ASN A 20 6.77 -1.82 -14.21
C ASN A 20 8.05 -2.34 -13.49
N ALA A 21 7.92 -2.83 -12.25
CA ALA A 21 9.04 -3.31 -11.43
C ALA A 21 8.66 -4.58 -10.64
N PRO A 22 8.44 -5.73 -11.31
CA PRO A 22 7.83 -6.91 -10.69
C PRO A 22 8.68 -7.51 -9.57
N GLU A 23 10.00 -7.59 -9.74
CA GLU A 23 10.90 -8.16 -8.74
C GLU A 23 10.95 -7.29 -7.47
N GLU A 24 11.15 -5.98 -7.64
CA GLU A 24 11.19 -5.01 -6.54
C GLU A 24 9.86 -4.95 -5.81
N THR A 25 8.74 -4.97 -6.56
CA THR A 25 7.40 -5.02 -5.98
C THR A 25 7.21 -6.29 -5.17
N ALA A 26 7.58 -7.46 -5.69
CA ALA A 26 7.45 -8.72 -4.98
C ALA A 26 8.28 -8.74 -3.68
N HIS A 27 9.51 -8.23 -3.72
CA HIS A 27 10.37 -8.10 -2.55
C HIS A 27 9.81 -7.10 -1.53
N CYS A 28 9.34 -5.93 -1.97
CA CYS A 28 8.74 -4.92 -1.11
C CYS A 28 7.51 -5.47 -0.38
N LEU A 29 6.56 -6.06 -1.11
CA LEU A 29 5.34 -6.61 -0.50
C LEU A 29 5.65 -7.75 0.48
N SER A 30 6.61 -8.62 0.16
CA SER A 30 7.03 -9.68 1.07
C SER A 30 7.68 -9.13 2.35
N SER A 31 8.51 -8.09 2.23
CA SER A 31 9.15 -7.41 3.36
C SER A 31 8.12 -6.72 4.26
N VAL A 32 7.18 -5.97 3.66
CA VAL A 32 6.12 -5.29 4.40
C VAL A 32 5.25 -6.30 5.16
N LEU A 33 4.90 -7.43 4.54
CA LEU A 33 4.16 -8.51 5.21
C LEU A 33 4.93 -9.10 6.41
N ALA A 34 6.24 -9.29 6.28
CA ALA A 34 7.06 -9.92 7.32
C ALA A 34 7.37 -8.98 8.50
N HIS A 35 7.43 -7.67 8.26
CA HIS A 35 7.97 -6.71 9.23
C HIS A 35 6.98 -5.64 9.70
N THR A 36 5.76 -5.61 9.17
CA THR A 36 4.73 -4.63 9.57
C THR A 36 3.65 -5.31 10.41
N SER A 37 3.11 -4.59 11.40
CA SER A 37 1.97 -5.09 12.18
C SER A 37 0.81 -5.48 11.26
N PRO A 38 0.14 -6.64 11.48
CA PRO A 38 -1.06 -7.01 10.74
C PRO A 38 -2.21 -5.99 10.85
N SER A 39 -2.21 -5.18 11.92
CA SER A 39 -3.18 -4.11 12.13
C SER A 39 -2.89 -2.83 11.35
N ALA A 40 -1.69 -2.67 10.76
CA ALA A 40 -1.38 -1.52 9.92
C ALA A 40 -2.10 -1.62 8.57
N SER A 41 -2.61 -0.50 8.09
CA SER A 41 -3.16 -0.41 6.73
C SER A 41 -2.04 -0.33 5.70
N VAL A 42 -2.20 -1.06 4.61
CA VAL A 42 -1.26 -1.02 3.47
C VAL A 42 -2.05 -0.71 2.20
N LEU A 43 -1.58 0.26 1.42
CA LEU A 43 -2.17 0.68 0.17
C LEU A 43 -1.14 0.55 -0.95
N VAL A 44 -1.35 -0.45 -1.81
CA VAL A 44 -0.56 -0.66 -3.03
C VAL A 44 -1.29 -0.04 -4.20
N ILE A 45 -0.62 0.77 -5.02
CA ILE A 45 -1.25 1.44 -6.15
C ILE A 45 -0.47 1.15 -7.43
N ASN A 46 -1.05 0.32 -8.31
CA ASN A 46 -0.53 0.10 -9.65
C ASN A 46 -0.76 1.35 -10.51
N ASP A 47 0.31 2.03 -10.89
CA ASP A 47 0.28 3.25 -11.70
C ASP A 47 0.16 2.96 -13.20
N ALA A 48 -0.89 2.21 -13.55
CA ALA A 48 -1.16 1.76 -14.91
C ALA A 48 0.05 1.07 -15.58
N SER A 49 0.69 0.15 -14.85
CA SER A 49 1.79 -0.67 -15.39
C SER A 49 1.38 -1.33 -16.71
N THR A 50 2.33 -1.34 -17.64
CA THR A 50 2.22 -2.02 -18.94
C THR A 50 2.87 -3.40 -18.93
N ASP A 51 3.70 -3.68 -17.92
CA ASP A 51 4.27 -4.99 -17.69
C ASP A 51 3.19 -5.97 -17.18
N PRO A 52 2.88 -7.04 -17.92
CA PRO A 52 1.87 -8.02 -17.50
C PRO A 52 2.28 -8.78 -16.23
N GLU A 53 3.56 -8.85 -15.87
CA GLU A 53 4.02 -9.51 -14.65
C GLU A 53 3.54 -8.76 -13.39
N ILE A 54 3.42 -7.43 -13.45
CA ILE A 54 2.86 -6.65 -12.34
C ILE A 54 1.38 -6.99 -12.11
N GLU A 55 0.59 -7.09 -13.18
CA GLU A 55 -0.83 -7.39 -13.04
C GLU A 55 -1.03 -8.80 -12.46
N ALA A 56 -0.26 -9.77 -12.95
CA ALA A 56 -0.27 -11.14 -12.42
C ALA A 56 0.16 -11.18 -10.95
N LEU A 57 1.22 -10.46 -10.58
CA LEU A 57 1.73 -10.38 -9.22
C LEU A 57 0.68 -9.78 -8.27
N LEU A 58 0.07 -8.65 -8.65
CA LEU A 58 -0.91 -7.96 -7.80
C LEU A 58 -2.22 -8.75 -7.65
N LEU A 59 -2.64 -9.47 -8.68
CA LEU A 59 -3.78 -10.38 -8.59
C LEU A 59 -3.52 -11.53 -7.61
N GLN A 60 -2.31 -12.10 -7.63
CA GLN A 60 -1.92 -13.11 -6.64
C GLN A 60 -1.92 -12.54 -5.22
N TRP A 61 -1.42 -11.31 -5.05
CA TRP A 61 -1.41 -10.64 -3.75
C TRP A 61 -2.81 -10.32 -3.24
N ALA A 62 -3.75 -9.92 -4.10
CA ALA A 62 -5.14 -9.66 -3.73
C ALA A 62 -5.83 -10.88 -3.06
N GLY A 63 -5.43 -12.10 -3.43
CA GLY A 63 -5.97 -13.34 -2.85
C GLY A 63 -5.30 -13.81 -1.55
N ARG A 64 -4.12 -13.28 -1.20
CA ARG A 64 -3.33 -13.74 -0.03
C ARG A 64 -3.03 -12.66 1.01
N ALA A 65 -3.16 -11.40 0.65
CA ALA A 65 -2.81 -10.29 1.54
C ALA A 65 -3.78 -10.23 2.74
N PRO A 66 -3.33 -9.72 3.90
CA PRO A 66 -4.22 -9.43 5.02
C PRO A 66 -5.38 -8.52 4.62
N ALA A 67 -6.51 -8.62 5.33
CA ALA A 67 -7.69 -7.78 5.06
C ALA A 67 -7.45 -6.27 5.23
N SER A 68 -6.37 -5.87 5.92
CA SER A 68 -5.92 -4.48 6.07
C SER A 68 -5.20 -3.92 4.83
N TRP A 69 -4.94 -4.76 3.82
CA TRP A 69 -4.27 -4.37 2.58
C TRP A 69 -5.30 -4.05 1.50
N ARG A 70 -5.03 -2.98 0.75
CA ARG A 70 -5.81 -2.55 -0.40
C ARG A 70 -4.90 -2.42 -1.61
N ILE A 71 -5.35 -2.96 -2.73
CA ILE A 71 -4.66 -2.87 -4.02
C ILE A 71 -5.56 -2.06 -4.95
N GLU A 72 -5.05 -0.92 -5.40
CA GLU A 72 -5.72 0.00 -6.30
C GLU A 72 -4.98 0.08 -7.63
N ARG A 73 -5.66 0.53 -8.68
CA ARG A 73 -5.06 0.78 -9.99
C ARG A 73 -5.41 2.19 -10.45
N ASN A 74 -4.44 2.92 -11.01
CA ASN A 74 -4.71 4.17 -11.72
C ASN A 74 -5.22 3.85 -13.15
N PRO A 75 -6.12 4.67 -13.71
CA PRO A 75 -6.58 4.49 -15.08
C PRO A 75 -5.47 4.78 -16.11
N GLU A 76 -4.55 5.69 -15.78
CA GLU A 76 -3.39 6.10 -16.58
C GLU A 76 -2.15 6.27 -15.69
N ASN A 77 -0.97 6.37 -16.30
CA ASN A 77 0.28 6.55 -15.57
C ASN A 77 0.41 8.01 -15.12
N LEU A 78 0.33 8.24 -13.81
CA LEU A 78 0.44 9.55 -13.16
C LEU A 78 1.87 9.90 -12.75
N GLY A 79 2.79 8.95 -12.88
CA GLY A 79 4.12 8.98 -12.31
C GLY A 79 4.12 8.81 -10.80
N PHE A 80 5.31 8.56 -10.24
CA PHE A 80 5.51 8.32 -8.80
C PHE A 80 4.84 9.38 -7.93
N VAL A 81 5.07 10.67 -8.19
CA VAL A 81 4.53 11.77 -7.38
C VAL A 81 3.01 11.82 -7.46
N GLY A 82 2.41 11.65 -8.64
CA GLY A 82 0.96 11.63 -8.81
C GLY A 82 0.32 10.47 -8.05
N THR A 83 0.92 9.29 -8.14
CA THR A 83 0.47 8.08 -7.46
C THR A 83 0.66 8.16 -5.94
N ALA A 84 1.80 8.67 -5.48
CA ALA A 84 2.06 8.94 -4.07
C ALA A 84 1.01 9.89 -3.49
N ASN A 85 0.78 11.05 -4.15
CA ASN A 85 -0.22 12.03 -3.73
C ASN A 85 -1.63 11.42 -3.68
N ARG A 86 -2.01 10.60 -4.66
CA ARG A 86 -3.28 9.84 -4.61
C ARG A 86 -3.33 8.95 -3.38
N GLY A 87 -2.25 8.22 -3.09
CA GLY A 87 -2.15 7.36 -1.91
C GLY A 87 -2.26 8.11 -0.59
N MET A 88 -1.61 9.28 -0.45
CA MET A 88 -1.72 10.12 0.74
C MET A 88 -3.16 10.56 0.98
N ASN A 89 -3.86 10.98 -0.08
CA ASN A 89 -5.27 11.38 -0.01
C ASN A 89 -6.19 10.21 0.36
N LEU A 90 -5.90 8.99 -0.12
CA LEU A 90 -6.68 7.80 0.19
C LEU A 90 -6.45 7.27 1.61
N ALA A 91 -5.26 7.51 2.19
CA ALA A 91 -4.90 7.05 3.53
C ALA A 91 -5.63 7.83 4.64
N GLY A 92 -5.85 9.14 4.45
CA GLY A 92 -6.63 9.97 5.39
C GLY A 92 -5.98 10.20 6.77
N GLY A 93 -4.69 9.91 6.91
CA GLY A 93 -3.92 10.04 8.15
C GLY A 93 -2.41 10.02 7.87
N ASP A 94 -1.61 9.77 8.92
CA ASP A 94 -0.16 9.64 8.77
C ASP A 94 0.21 8.47 7.85
N ILE A 95 1.30 8.65 7.12
CA ILE A 95 1.77 7.66 6.15
C ILE A 95 3.25 7.36 6.30
N VAL A 96 3.63 6.19 5.79
CA VAL A 96 4.97 5.88 5.34
C VAL A 96 4.88 5.62 3.83
N LEU A 97 5.63 6.39 3.05
CA LEU A 97 5.72 6.19 1.60
C LEU A 97 6.97 5.36 1.29
N LEU A 98 6.80 4.27 0.54
CA LEU A 98 7.87 3.38 0.09
C LEU A 98 8.11 3.49 -1.42
#